data_AF-A0A1F3SNF6-F1
#
_entry.id   AF-A0A1F3SNF6-F1
#
_cell.length_a   1.000
_cell.length_b   1.000
_cell.length_c   1.000
_cell.angle_alpha   90.00
_cell.angle_beta   90.00
_cell.angle_gamma   90.00
#
_symmetry.space_group_name_H-M   'P 1'
#
loop_
_entity.id
_entity.type
_entity.pdbx_description
1 polymer ?
#
loop_
_entity_poly.entity_id
_entity_poly.type
_entity_poly.pdbx_seq_one_letter_code
_entity_poly.pdbx_strand_id
1 'polypeptide(L)'
;MEVHKNAGYKASPAIYNSNADTSKELSALLFENLEWLTSAEAAYYLRKTRDGIRQMVCRGQLRARKFHGRLYFKKVELEQALDISFY
;
A
#
# COMPACT_ATOMS: atom_id res chain seq x y z
N MET A 1 11.92 -19.37 53.05
CA MET A 1 12.41 -18.52 51.95
C MET A 1 12.53 -19.40 50.72
N GLU A 2 11.55 -19.34 49.82
CA GLU A 2 11.51 -20.17 48.62
C GLU A 2 12.41 -19.59 47.53
N VAL A 3 13.27 -20.44 46.96
CA VAL A 3 14.15 -20.10 45.83
C VAL A 3 13.37 -20.37 44.54
N HIS A 4 12.85 -19.33 43.90
CA HIS A 4 12.22 -19.47 42.58
C HIS A 4 13.29 -19.80 41.53
N LYS A 5 13.26 -21.03 41.02
CA LYS A 5 14.06 -21.47 39.87
C LYS A 5 13.58 -20.70 38.63
N ASN A 6 14.44 -19.88 38.05
CA ASN A 6 14.17 -19.24 36.75
C ASN A 6 13.89 -20.32 35.71
N ALA A 7 12.65 -20.37 35.22
CA ALA A 7 12.24 -21.28 34.16
C ALA A 7 13.05 -20.95 32.90
N GLY A 8 13.79 -21.95 32.41
CA GLY A 8 14.66 -21.82 31.24
C GLY A 8 13.86 -21.44 30.01
N TYR A 9 13.87 -20.15 29.66
CA TYR A 9 13.46 -19.71 28.34
C TYR A 9 14.55 -20.14 27.36
N LYS A 10 14.26 -21.15 26.54
CA LYS A 10 15.03 -21.33 25.30
C LYS A 10 14.48 -20.29 24.32
N ALA A 11 15.10 -19.12 24.27
CA ALA A 11 14.88 -18.19 23.18
C ALA A 11 15.41 -18.85 21.91
N SER A 12 14.55 -19.59 21.20
CA SER A 12 14.82 -19.95 19.82
C SER A 12 14.75 -18.64 19.03
N PRO A 13 15.84 -18.18 18.37
CA PRO A 13 15.73 -17.06 17.45
C PRO A 13 14.89 -17.58 16.29
N ALA A 14 13.58 -17.32 16.34
CA ALA A 14 12.73 -17.52 15.20
C ALA A 14 13.36 -16.69 14.08
N ILE A 15 13.98 -17.39 13.13
CA ILE A 15 14.55 -16.82 11.92
C ILE A 15 13.36 -16.20 11.20
N TYR A 16 13.14 -14.90 11.39
CA TYR A 16 12.18 -14.15 10.60
C TYR A 16 12.70 -14.15 9.17
N ASN A 17 12.05 -15.02 8.39
CA ASN A 17 12.18 -15.26 6.96
C ASN A 17 12.90 -14.14 6.20
N SER A 18 14.14 -14.39 5.75
CA SER A 18 14.99 -13.50 4.95
C SER A 18 14.52 -13.34 3.50
N ASN A 19 13.21 -13.39 3.26
CA ASN A 19 12.57 -13.24 1.94
C ASN A 19 11.91 -11.86 1.76
N ALA A 20 12.23 -10.91 2.65
CA ALA A 20 11.73 -9.54 2.57
C ALA A 20 12.20 -8.80 1.30
N ASP A 21 13.39 -9.11 0.80
CA ASP A 21 13.96 -8.44 -0.38
C ASP A 21 13.35 -8.96 -1.69
N THR A 22 13.18 -10.28 -1.84
CA THR A 22 12.55 -10.91 -3.02
C THR A 22 11.07 -10.55 -3.17
N SER A 23 10.34 -10.43 -2.05
CA SER A 23 8.93 -10.01 -2.08
C SER A 23 8.74 -8.55 -2.51
N LYS A 24 9.73 -7.69 -2.28
CA LYS A 24 9.72 -6.28 -2.69
C LYS A 24 9.93 -6.11 -4.19
N GLU A 25 10.79 -6.93 -4.78
CA GLU A 25 10.99 -6.95 -6.24
C GLU A 25 9.80 -7.55 -6.99
N LEU A 26 9.22 -8.66 -6.50
CA LEU A 26 8.05 -9.27 -7.12
C LEU A 26 6.81 -8.37 -7.03
N SER A 27 6.63 -7.68 -5.91
CA SER A 27 5.56 -6.69 -5.81
C SER A 27 5.77 -5.55 -6.81
N ALA A 28 6.99 -5.03 -6.97
CA ALA A 28 7.30 -4.00 -7.97
C ALA A 28 6.89 -4.41 -9.41
N LEU A 29 7.17 -5.65 -9.81
CA LEU A 29 6.85 -6.17 -11.15
C LEU A 29 5.36 -6.44 -11.38
N LEU A 30 4.61 -6.83 -10.34
CA LEU A 30 3.17 -7.05 -10.47
C LEU A 30 2.43 -5.76 -10.89
N PHE A 31 2.96 -4.58 -10.55
CA PHE A 31 2.32 -3.29 -10.86
C PHE A 31 2.41 -2.86 -12.32
N GLU A 32 3.20 -3.52 -13.17
CA GLU A 32 3.44 -3.05 -14.54
C GLU A 32 2.20 -3.17 -15.45
N ASN A 33 1.27 -4.09 -15.14
CA ASN A 33 0.07 -4.35 -15.97
C ASN A 33 -1.28 -4.12 -15.24
N LEU A 34 -1.30 -3.52 -14.05
CA LEU A 34 -2.57 -3.24 -13.36
C LEU A 34 -3.25 -2.00 -13.95
N GLU A 35 -4.37 -2.20 -14.65
CA GLU A 35 -5.23 -1.09 -15.09
C GLU A 35 -5.94 -0.40 -13.92
N TRP A 36 -6.25 -1.16 -12.87
CA TRP A 36 -6.99 -0.73 -11.69
C TRP A 36 -6.11 -0.75 -10.46
N LEU A 37 -5.92 0.42 -9.87
CA LEU A 37 -5.13 0.65 -8.67
C LEU A 37 -6.04 0.77 -7.46
N THR A 38 -5.66 0.17 -6.35
CA THR A 38 -6.28 0.39 -5.04
C THR A 38 -5.91 1.76 -4.48
N SER A 39 -6.56 2.20 -3.40
CA SER A 39 -6.24 3.47 -2.75
C SER A 39 -4.81 3.55 -2.19
N ALA A 40 -4.21 2.43 -1.80
CA ALA A 40 -2.83 2.37 -1.35
C ALA A 40 -1.86 2.53 -2.52
N GLU A 41 -2.12 1.85 -3.63
CA GLU A 41 -1.29 1.92 -4.84
C GLU A 41 -1.41 3.28 -5.52
N ALA A 42 -2.62 3.86 -5.61
CA ALA A 42 -2.83 5.20 -6.13
C ALA A 42 -2.09 6.27 -5.29
N ALA A 43 -2.06 6.08 -3.96
CA ALA A 43 -1.30 6.94 -3.06
C ALA A 43 0.22 6.83 -3.31
N TYR A 44 0.71 5.61 -3.51
CA TYR A 44 2.11 5.36 -3.87
C TYR A 44 2.46 5.99 -5.21
N TYR A 45 1.60 5.82 -6.22
CA TYR A 45 1.77 6.36 -7.57
C TYR A 45 1.84 7.90 -7.57
N LEU A 46 0.91 8.56 -6.87
CA LEU A 46 0.87 10.03 -6.77
C LEU A 46 1.85 10.62 -5.74
N ARG A 47 2.61 9.77 -5.02
CA ARG A 47 3.48 10.16 -3.89
C ARG A 47 2.72 10.97 -2.83
N LYS A 48 1.48 10.57 -2.52
CA LYS A 48 0.60 11.18 -1.51
C LYS A 48 0.27 10.17 -0.41
N THR A 49 -0.32 10.67 0.68
CA THR A 49 -0.89 9.80 1.72
C THR A 49 -2.23 9.24 1.26
N ARG A 50 -2.61 8.07 1.79
CA ARG A 50 -3.91 7.44 1.52
C ARG A 50 -5.08 8.36 1.86
N ASP A 51 -4.97 9.11 2.96
CA ASP A 51 -5.98 10.08 3.37
C ASP A 51 -6.04 11.29 2.43
N GLY A 52 -4.89 11.71 1.88
CA GLY A 52 -4.83 12.71 0.82
C GLY A 52 -5.61 12.28 -0.41
N ILE A 53 -5.44 11.03 -0.87
CA ILE A 53 -6.23 10.47 -1.97
C ILE A 53 -7.73 10.49 -1.64
N ARG A 54 -8.12 10.10 -0.42
CA ARG A 54 -9.53 10.14 0.01
C ARG A 54 -10.09 11.55 -0.04
N GLN A 55 -9.33 12.56 0.43
CA GLN A 55 -9.75 13.96 0.37
C GLN A 55 -9.89 14.44 -1.07
N MET A 56 -8.95 14.11 -1.95
CA MET A 56 -9.02 14.47 -3.38
C MET A 56 -10.24 13.86 -4.06
N VAL A 57 -10.59 12.62 -3.73
CA VAL A 57 -11.83 11.98 -4.20
C VAL A 57 -13.06 12.70 -3.67
N CYS A 58 -13.12 13.01 -2.37
CA CYS A 58 -14.24 13.76 -1.77
C CYS A 58 -14.40 15.16 -2.38
N ARG A 59 -13.30 15.79 -2.82
CA ARG A 59 -13.29 17.09 -3.51
C ARG A 59 -13.63 16.99 -5.01
N GLY A 60 -13.78 15.78 -5.56
CA GLY A 60 -14.05 15.56 -6.99
C GLY A 60 -12.84 15.75 -7.90
N GLN A 61 -11.62 15.84 -7.35
CA GLN A 61 -10.38 16.02 -8.11
C GLN A 61 -9.89 14.71 -8.75
N LEU A 62 -10.22 13.56 -8.14
CA LEU A 62 -9.89 12.25 -8.67
C LEU A 62 -11.16 11.45 -8.93
N ARG A 63 -11.23 10.82 -10.10
CA ARG A 63 -12.30 9.86 -10.41
C ARG A 63 -11.98 8.52 -9.75
N ALA A 64 -12.86 8.10 -8.85
CA ALA A 64 -12.78 6.82 -8.18
C ALA A 64 -14.01 5.97 -8.53
N ARG A 65 -13.79 4.67 -8.76
CA ARG A 65 -14.87 3.72 -8.95
C ARG A 65 -15.03 2.86 -7.72
N LYS A 66 -16.27 2.75 -7.24
CA LYS A 66 -16.59 1.95 -6.06
C LYS A 66 -16.92 0.53 -6.47
N PHE A 67 -16.14 -0.44 -5.99
CA PHE A 67 -16.43 -1.86 -6.16
C PHE A 67 -16.33 -2.56 -4.80
N HIS A 68 -17.43 -3.20 -4.39
CA HIS A 68 -17.53 -3.94 -3.12
C HIS A 68 -17.00 -3.18 -1.88
N GLY A 69 -17.34 -1.88 -1.77
CA GLY A 69 -16.92 -1.04 -0.64
C GLY A 69 -15.48 -0.53 -0.70
N ARG A 70 -14.72 -0.89 -1.75
CA ARG A 70 -13.37 -0.39 -2.00
C ARG A 70 -13.37 0.59 -3.16
N LEU A 71 -12.42 1.53 -3.13
CA LEU A 71 -12.19 2.48 -4.20
C LEU A 71 -11.06 1.98 -5.10
N TYR A 72 -11.34 1.99 -6.39
CA TYR A 72 -10.39 1.66 -7.43
C TYR A 72 -10.20 2.86 -8.37
N PHE A 73 -8.97 3.02 -8.85
CA PHE A 73 -8.53 4.13 -9.68
C PHE A 73 -7.96 3.58 -10.97
N LYS A 74 -8.38 4.13 -12.11
CA LYS A 74 -7.78 3.75 -13.38
C LYS A 74 -6.47 4.50 -13.55
N LYS A 75 -5.37 3.81 -13.88
CA LYS A 75 -4.04 4.45 -14.05
C LYS A 75 -4.08 5.65 -15.01
N VAL A 76 -4.72 5.47 -16.17
CA VAL A 76 -4.88 6.52 -17.20
C VAL A 76 -5.64 7.74 -16.66
N GLU A 77 -6.64 7.54 -15.79
CA GLU A 77 -7.39 8.66 -15.19
C GLU A 77 -6.51 9.43 -14.17
N LEU A 78 -5.58 8.75 -13.49
CA LEU A 78 -4.61 9.40 -12.60
C LEU A 78 -3.58 10.22 -13.37
N GLU A 79 -3.08 9.69 -14.50
CA GLU A 79 -2.16 10.40 -15.40
C GLU A 79 -2.82 11.65 -15.97
N GLN A 80 -4.05 11.53 -16.49
CA GLN A 80 -4.84 12.68 -16.94
C GLN A 80 -5.03 13.72 -15.83
N ALA A 81 -5.31 13.29 -14.60
CA ALA A 81 -5.47 14.21 -13.48
C ALA A 81 -4.17 14.97 -13.13
N LEU A 82 -3.00 14.34 -13.31
CA LEU A 82 -1.71 15.01 -13.17
C LEU A 82 -1.50 16.04 -14.28
N ASP A 83 -1.78 15.66 -15.54
CA ASP A 83 -1.60 16.55 -16.70
C ASP A 83 -2.50 17.79 -16.62
N ILE A 84 -3.75 17.61 -16.17
CA ILE A 84 -4.72 18.71 -16.01
C ILE A 84 -4.30 19.67 -14.89
N SER A 85 -3.60 19.19 -13.86
CA SER A 85 -3.19 20.02 -12.71
C SER A 85 -2.10 21.04 -13.04
N PHE A 86 -1.46 20.97 -14.23
CA PHE A 86 -0.41 21.89 -14.66
C PHE A 86 -0.91 23.08 -15.50
N TYR A 87 -2.22 23.34 -15.54
CA TYR A 87 -2.83 24.46 -16.27
C TYR A 87 -3.75 25.30 -15.36
#